data_AF-A0A2P2IA11-F1
#
_entry.id   AF-A0A2P2IA11-F1
#
_cell.length_a   1.000
_cell.length_b   1.000
_cell.length_c   1.000
_cell.angle_alpha   90.00
_cell.angle_beta   90.00
_cell.angle_gamma   90.00
#
_symmetry.space_group_name_H-M   'P 1'
#
loop_
_entity.id
_entity.type
_entity.pdbx_description
1 polymer ?
#
loop_
_entity_poly.entity_id
_entity_poly.type
_entity_poly.pdbx_seq_one_letter_code
_entity_poly.pdbx_strand_id
1 'polypeptide(L)'
;QISSARWQCVSNLKEWPWQVSRRNIRYSALAFMPRACTPVSLYSRLSALSSVDVCQAFTHALSAASMVTQGYKEAIEALNGLQTNAAVLQSIRVQGDRTLSNLPDTVKFLGRAGINVEQLNSLSIIHVTGTKGKGSTCAFTERLLREHGFRTGLYTSPHLVSVTERIRLDGKPMHKKHYARHFWQLYNALHSQRESADDMPAYFKFMTVLALQVFLEERVDVAILEVGIGGEFDCTNVIRRPVVCGITTLDIDHTSLLGNTLASIAWHKAGIIKPGAGIFTVPGQDPDAMRVIEERAREKHCLLRVCPPIQDYGWCNRPIHLGLSGQVQLVNASLALQLAQYWMDRRQNYGAESMQSPSVAPGLKNNSNGQNLAT
;
A
#
# COMPACT_ATOMS: atom_id res chain seq x y z
N GLN A 1 44.90 -23.81 -6.82
CA GLN A 1 43.90 -24.01 -5.75
C GLN A 1 43.13 -22.71 -5.57
N ILE A 2 41.84 -22.70 -5.97
CA ILE A 2 40.64 -22.01 -5.41
C ILE A 2 40.88 -20.62 -4.74
N SER A 3 40.17 -19.50 -5.00
CA SER A 3 38.94 -19.16 -5.73
C SER A 3 38.80 -17.63 -5.84
N SER A 4 38.24 -17.14 -6.94
CA SER A 4 37.46 -15.89 -6.95
C SER A 4 36.20 -16.11 -7.80
N ALA A 5 35.03 -16.11 -7.16
CA ALA A 5 33.73 -16.22 -7.81
C ALA A 5 33.18 -14.81 -8.03
N ARG A 6 33.05 -14.41 -9.31
CA ARG A 6 32.31 -13.24 -9.75
C ARG A 6 31.19 -13.72 -10.68
N TRP A 7 29.97 -13.38 -10.33
CA TRP A 7 28.75 -13.62 -11.09
C TRP A 7 28.80 -12.91 -12.44
N GLN A 8 28.55 -13.64 -13.52
CA GLN A 8 28.23 -13.07 -14.82
C GLN A 8 26.95 -13.72 -15.37
N CYS A 9 26.01 -12.83 -15.67
CA CYS A 9 24.71 -13.07 -16.25
C CYS A 9 24.87 -13.67 -17.66
N VAL A 10 24.31 -14.85 -17.90
CA VAL A 10 24.26 -15.47 -19.23
C VAL A 10 22.91 -15.16 -19.86
N SER A 11 22.94 -14.21 -20.80
CA SER A 11 21.96 -14.07 -21.88
C SER A 11 22.17 -15.20 -22.89
N ASN A 12 21.29 -16.19 -22.93
CA ASN A 12 21.22 -17.18 -24.00
C ASN A 12 19.79 -17.25 -24.57
N LEU A 13 19.54 -16.40 -25.57
CA LEU A 13 18.52 -16.63 -26.59
C LEU A 13 19.26 -16.78 -27.91
N LYS A 14 19.58 -18.02 -28.29
CA LYS A 14 19.82 -18.43 -29.67
C LYS A 14 19.73 -19.96 -29.80
N GLU A 15 19.01 -20.36 -30.85
CA GLU A 15 19.01 -21.66 -31.53
C GLU A 15 18.13 -22.78 -30.97
N TRP A 16 16.89 -22.84 -31.46
CA TRP A 16 16.13 -24.08 -31.63
C TRP A 16 15.69 -24.20 -33.09
N PRO A 17 16.14 -25.22 -33.86
CA PRO A 17 15.67 -25.48 -35.21
C PRO A 17 14.49 -26.45 -35.14
N TRP A 18 13.27 -25.95 -35.32
CA TRP A 18 12.14 -26.82 -35.69
C TRP A 18 11.48 -26.27 -36.94
N GLN A 19 11.72 -26.93 -38.06
CA GLN A 19 10.82 -26.90 -39.21
C GLN A 19 9.42 -27.28 -38.72
N VAL A 20 8.50 -26.33 -38.78
CA VAL A 20 7.11 -26.51 -38.34
C VAL A 20 6.38 -27.39 -39.36
N SER A 21 6.41 -28.70 -39.12
CA SER A 21 5.47 -29.64 -39.73
C SER A 21 4.12 -29.56 -39.03
N ARG A 22 3.02 -29.59 -39.81
CA ARG A 22 1.61 -29.44 -39.38
C ARG A 22 1.16 -30.34 -38.21
N ARG A 23 1.97 -31.33 -37.80
CA ARG A 23 1.66 -32.25 -36.68
C ARG A 23 2.02 -31.72 -35.27
N ASN A 24 2.94 -30.75 -35.12
CA ASN A 24 3.46 -30.36 -33.80
C ASN A 24 2.68 -29.22 -33.08
N ILE A 25 1.74 -28.55 -33.75
CA ILE A 25 0.95 -27.45 -33.14
C ILE A 25 -0.01 -27.95 -32.05
N ARG A 26 -0.40 -29.23 -32.10
CA ARG A 26 -1.37 -29.82 -31.14
C ARG A 26 -0.81 -30.05 -29.73
N TYR A 27 0.50 -30.19 -29.57
CA TYR A 27 1.10 -30.52 -28.27
C TYR A 27 1.48 -29.29 -27.42
N SER A 28 1.69 -28.13 -28.05
CA SER A 28 2.14 -26.92 -27.35
C SER A 28 1.02 -26.17 -26.59
N ALA A 29 -0.25 -26.40 -26.94
CA ALA A 29 -1.40 -25.73 -26.31
C ALA A 29 -1.73 -26.26 -24.88
N LEU A 30 -1.20 -27.42 -24.49
CA LEU A 30 -1.47 -28.05 -23.20
C LEU A 30 -0.55 -27.56 -22.05
N ALA A 31 0.49 -26.77 -22.35
CA ALA A 31 1.52 -26.40 -21.37
C ALA A 31 1.21 -25.13 -20.55
N PHE A 32 0.08 -24.45 -20.80
CA PHE A 32 -0.24 -23.15 -20.18
C PHE A 32 -1.71 -23.04 -19.76
N MET A 33 -2.23 -23.88 -18.84
CA MET A 33 -3.48 -23.58 -18.13
C MET A 33 -3.56 -24.12 -16.68
N PRO A 34 -4.30 -23.43 -15.77
CA PRO A 34 -4.33 -23.76 -14.35
C PRO A 34 -5.19 -24.99 -14.04
N ARG A 35 -4.82 -25.71 -12.98
CA ARG A 35 -5.43 -26.95 -12.48
C ARG A 35 -6.87 -26.75 -11.98
N ALA A 36 -7.86 -26.66 -12.87
CA ALA A 36 -9.27 -26.84 -12.53
C ALA A 36 -10.15 -27.05 -13.77
N CYS A 37 -9.90 -28.09 -14.57
CA CYS A 37 -10.86 -28.62 -15.53
C CYS A 37 -10.49 -30.07 -15.86
N THR A 38 -11.43 -31.00 -15.71
CA THR A 38 -11.24 -32.42 -16.04
C THR A 38 -10.93 -32.60 -17.55
N PRO A 39 -9.99 -33.50 -17.94
CA PRO A 39 -9.40 -33.52 -19.28
C PRO A 39 -10.38 -33.76 -20.45
N VAL A 40 -11.51 -34.41 -20.20
CA VAL A 40 -12.37 -34.96 -21.25
C VAL A 40 -13.27 -33.90 -21.91
N SER A 41 -13.64 -32.83 -21.20
CA SER A 41 -14.53 -31.77 -21.71
C SER A 41 -13.82 -30.75 -22.64
N LEU A 42 -12.50 -30.56 -22.45
CA LEU A 42 -11.69 -29.64 -23.26
C LEU A 42 -11.11 -30.30 -24.51
N TYR A 43 -10.78 -31.59 -24.44
CA TYR A 43 -10.22 -32.33 -25.59
C TYR A 43 -11.19 -32.37 -26.79
N SER A 44 -12.49 -32.53 -26.53
CA SER A 44 -13.52 -32.50 -27.56
C SER A 44 -13.62 -31.11 -28.23
N ARG A 45 -13.52 -30.02 -27.44
CA ARG A 45 -13.57 -28.65 -27.97
C ARG A 45 -12.31 -28.22 -28.71
N LEU A 46 -11.13 -28.66 -28.30
CA LEU A 46 -9.86 -28.34 -28.97
C LEU A 46 -9.60 -29.20 -30.22
N SER A 47 -10.15 -30.42 -30.26
CA SER A 47 -10.06 -31.29 -31.45
C SER A 47 -10.86 -30.80 -32.66
N ALA A 48 -11.80 -29.87 -32.44
CA ALA A 48 -12.68 -29.29 -33.45
C ALA A 48 -12.12 -28.01 -34.10
N LEU A 49 -10.99 -27.46 -33.61
CA LEU A 49 -10.37 -26.25 -34.15
C LEU A 49 -9.34 -26.60 -35.22
N SER A 50 -9.35 -25.88 -36.34
CA SER A 50 -8.35 -26.06 -37.38
C SER A 50 -6.97 -25.59 -36.88
N SER A 51 -5.88 -26.07 -37.48
CA SER A 51 -4.53 -25.59 -37.14
C SER A 51 -4.35 -24.09 -37.37
N VAL A 52 -5.19 -23.49 -38.22
CA VAL A 52 -5.21 -22.05 -38.50
C VAL A 52 -5.80 -21.28 -37.31
N ASP A 53 -6.88 -21.78 -36.71
CA ASP A 53 -7.56 -21.15 -35.57
C ASP A 53 -6.64 -21.07 -34.34
N VAL A 54 -5.84 -22.13 -34.10
CA VAL A 54 -4.86 -22.17 -33.00
C VAL A 54 -3.72 -21.16 -33.23
N CYS A 55 -3.20 -21.07 -34.45
CA CYS A 55 -2.16 -20.09 -34.79
C CYS A 55 -2.67 -18.65 -34.69
N GLN A 56 -3.89 -18.37 -35.14
CA GLN A 56 -4.50 -17.04 -35.01
C GLN A 56 -4.72 -16.65 -33.54
N ALA A 57 -5.23 -17.57 -32.71
CA ALA A 57 -5.40 -17.34 -31.28
C ALA A 57 -4.06 -17.02 -30.59
N PHE A 58 -2.99 -17.73 -30.95
CA PHE A 58 -1.65 -17.49 -30.40
C PHE A 58 -1.09 -16.12 -30.82
N THR A 59 -1.22 -15.76 -32.11
CA THR A 59 -0.79 -14.45 -32.61
C THR A 59 -1.55 -13.30 -31.95
N HIS A 60 -2.87 -13.44 -31.77
CA HIS A 60 -3.68 -12.45 -31.04
C HIS A 60 -3.25 -12.34 -29.57
N ALA A 61 -2.97 -13.45 -28.90
CA ALA A 61 -2.49 -13.44 -27.52
C ALA A 61 -1.12 -12.75 -27.38
N LEU A 62 -0.19 -13.00 -28.31
CA LEU A 62 1.11 -12.33 -28.35
C LEU A 62 0.99 -10.83 -28.62
N SER A 63 0.14 -10.44 -29.58
CA SER A 63 -0.13 -9.03 -29.90
C SER A 63 -0.73 -8.31 -28.69
N ALA A 64 -1.73 -8.91 -28.03
CA ALA A 64 -2.34 -8.37 -26.83
C ALA A 64 -1.34 -8.24 -25.67
N ALA A 65 -0.47 -9.23 -25.45
CA ALA A 65 0.58 -9.17 -24.43
C ALA A 65 1.62 -8.07 -24.73
N SER A 66 1.95 -7.87 -26.01
CA SER A 66 2.83 -6.78 -26.47
C SER A 66 2.21 -5.41 -26.20
N MET A 67 0.94 -5.21 -26.55
CA MET A 67 0.22 -3.95 -26.30
C MET A 67 0.13 -3.62 -24.80
N VAL A 68 -0.16 -4.61 -23.95
CA VAL A 68 -0.15 -4.43 -22.49
C VAL A 68 1.22 -3.99 -21.99
N THR A 69 2.28 -4.59 -22.51
CA THR A 69 3.66 -4.26 -22.12
C THR A 69 4.01 -2.84 -22.57
N GLN A 70 3.60 -2.44 -23.76
CA GLN A 70 3.84 -1.11 -24.30
C GLN A 70 3.11 -0.03 -23.49
N GLY A 71 1.80 -0.16 -23.27
CA GLY A 71 1.02 0.83 -22.52
C GLY A 71 1.48 0.97 -21.06
N TYR A 72 1.99 -0.11 -20.45
CA TYR A 72 2.63 -0.02 -19.14
C TYR A 72 3.97 0.73 -19.20
N LYS A 73 4.83 0.48 -20.19
CA LYS A 73 6.11 1.20 -20.32
C LYS A 73 5.89 2.70 -20.49
N GLU A 74 4.97 3.09 -21.36
CA GLU A 74 4.62 4.50 -21.59
C GLU A 74 4.09 5.16 -20.30
N ALA A 75 3.28 4.43 -19.52
CA ALA A 75 2.83 4.91 -18.21
C ALA A 75 4.01 5.16 -17.23
N ILE A 76 5.03 4.29 -17.23
CA ILE A 76 6.23 4.48 -16.41
C ILE A 76 7.04 5.69 -16.89
N GLU A 77 7.19 5.87 -18.19
CA GLU A 77 7.90 7.02 -18.76
C GLU A 77 7.20 8.34 -18.41
N ALA A 78 5.87 8.40 -18.59
CA ALA A 78 5.07 9.56 -18.21
C ALA A 78 5.13 9.85 -16.69
N LEU A 79 5.07 8.80 -15.85
CA LEU A 79 5.23 8.94 -14.40
C LEU A 79 6.61 9.46 -14.02
N ASN A 80 7.68 8.97 -14.66
CA ASN A 80 9.04 9.43 -14.39
C ASN A 80 9.23 10.89 -14.83
N GLY A 81 8.50 11.36 -15.83
CA GLY A 81 8.42 12.78 -16.19
C GLY A 81 7.87 13.68 -15.07
N LEU A 82 7.14 13.12 -14.10
CA LEU A 82 6.64 13.85 -12.92
C LEU A 82 7.66 13.92 -11.77
N GLN A 83 8.87 13.37 -11.95
CA GLN A 83 9.92 13.51 -10.96
C GLN A 83 10.38 14.96 -10.86
N THR A 84 10.49 15.43 -9.62
CA THR A 84 10.96 16.77 -9.33
C THR A 84 12.48 16.81 -9.57
N ASN A 85 12.93 17.60 -10.55
CA ASN A 85 14.35 17.73 -10.87
C ASN A 85 15.17 18.15 -9.63
N ALA A 86 16.41 17.69 -9.55
CA ALA A 86 17.31 17.95 -8.41
C ALA A 86 17.45 19.45 -8.07
N ALA A 87 17.37 20.34 -9.06
CA ALA A 87 17.36 21.79 -8.88
C ALA A 87 16.11 22.30 -8.14
N VAL A 88 14.93 21.70 -8.38
CA VAL A 88 13.69 22.04 -7.67
C VAL A 88 13.71 21.48 -6.25
N LEU A 89 14.30 20.30 -6.03
CA LEU A 89 14.55 19.77 -4.69
C LEU A 89 15.52 20.66 -3.90
N GLN A 90 16.53 21.27 -4.55
CA GLN A 90 17.42 22.25 -3.93
C GLN A 90 16.72 23.58 -3.62
N SER A 91 15.83 24.08 -4.47
CA SER A 91 15.09 25.32 -4.19
C SER A 91 14.01 25.14 -3.12
N ILE A 92 13.40 23.95 -3.01
CA ILE A 92 12.50 23.59 -1.89
C ILE A 92 13.25 23.64 -0.54
N ARG A 93 14.54 23.24 -0.51
CA ARG A 93 15.39 23.34 0.69
C ARG A 93 15.62 24.79 1.14
N VAL A 94 15.50 25.76 0.23
CA VAL A 94 15.75 27.18 0.52
C VAL A 94 14.47 27.92 0.91
N GLN A 95 13.30 27.50 0.41
CA GLN A 95 12.07 28.29 0.56
C GLN A 95 11.10 27.86 1.66
N GLY A 96 11.23 26.71 2.32
CA GLY A 96 10.45 26.34 3.52
C GLY A 96 8.92 26.20 3.37
N ASP A 97 8.30 26.73 2.32
CA ASP A 97 6.87 27.07 2.27
C ASP A 97 6.05 26.06 1.44
N ARG A 98 6.67 25.32 0.51
CA ARG A 98 5.97 24.34 -0.36
C ARG A 98 5.40 23.13 0.37
N THR A 99 5.87 22.80 1.57
CA THR A 99 5.30 21.70 2.35
C THR A 99 3.87 22.04 2.79
N LEU A 100 3.57 23.32 3.05
CA LEU A 100 2.22 23.77 3.43
C LEU A 100 1.21 23.63 2.29
N SER A 101 1.65 23.71 1.02
CA SER A 101 0.77 23.55 -0.13
C SER A 101 0.47 22.09 -0.48
N ASN A 102 1.18 21.11 0.10
CA ASN A 102 1.01 19.69 -0.27
C ASN A 102 -0.42 19.18 -0.07
N LEU A 103 -1.05 19.50 1.06
CA LEU A 103 -2.41 19.06 1.34
C LEU A 103 -3.45 19.75 0.43
N PRO A 104 -3.47 21.10 0.32
CA PRO A 104 -4.34 21.79 -0.65
C PRO A 104 -4.17 21.28 -2.09
N ASP A 105 -2.93 21.08 -2.54
CA ASP A 105 -2.66 20.55 -3.89
C ASP A 105 -3.20 19.13 -4.05
N THR A 106 -3.02 18.28 -3.04
CA THR A 106 -3.51 16.90 -3.11
C THR A 106 -5.04 16.89 -3.16
N VAL A 107 -5.71 17.77 -2.41
CA VAL A 107 -7.17 17.96 -2.50
C VAL A 107 -7.58 18.46 -3.88
N LYS A 108 -6.85 19.43 -4.46
CA LYS A 108 -7.05 19.92 -5.84
C LYS A 108 -6.99 18.77 -6.85
N PHE A 109 -5.96 17.93 -6.79
CA PHE A 109 -5.81 16.81 -7.74
C PHE A 109 -6.82 15.67 -7.50
N LEU A 110 -7.22 15.41 -6.25
CA LEU A 110 -8.35 14.52 -5.96
C LEU A 110 -9.63 15.04 -6.62
N GLY A 111 -9.91 16.35 -6.51
CA GLY A 111 -11.05 16.98 -7.18
C GLY A 111 -11.02 16.82 -8.70
N ARG A 112 -9.87 17.04 -9.34
CA ARG A 112 -9.68 16.79 -10.78
C ARG A 112 -9.85 15.33 -11.19
N ALA A 113 -9.51 14.40 -10.30
CA ALA A 113 -9.76 12.97 -10.48
C ALA A 113 -11.24 12.58 -10.27
N GLY A 114 -12.13 13.54 -9.94
CA GLY A 114 -13.53 13.28 -9.64
C GLY A 114 -13.74 12.66 -8.24
N ILE A 115 -12.76 12.78 -7.35
CA ILE A 115 -12.80 12.23 -5.99
C ILE A 115 -12.96 13.36 -4.98
N ASN A 116 -14.10 13.36 -4.28
CA ASN A 116 -14.30 14.17 -3.10
C ASN A 116 -13.58 13.53 -1.90
N VAL A 117 -12.87 14.35 -1.11
CA VAL A 117 -12.14 13.91 0.09
C VAL A 117 -13.02 13.12 1.06
N GLU A 118 -14.31 13.44 1.17
CA GLU A 118 -15.23 12.70 2.04
C GLU A 118 -15.48 11.26 1.56
N GLN A 119 -15.35 10.97 0.26
CA GLN A 119 -15.45 9.60 -0.26
C GLN A 119 -14.32 8.72 0.27
N LEU A 120 -13.16 9.30 0.62
CA LEU A 120 -12.03 8.54 1.18
C LEU A 120 -12.36 7.92 2.54
N ASN A 121 -13.35 8.44 3.27
CA ASN A 121 -13.78 7.86 4.53
C ASN A 121 -14.34 6.44 4.35
N SER A 122 -14.85 6.10 3.16
CA SER A 122 -15.34 4.74 2.86
C SER A 122 -14.25 3.67 2.84
N LEU A 123 -12.98 4.06 2.68
CA LEU A 123 -11.83 3.15 2.61
C LEU A 123 -11.40 2.58 3.97
N SER A 124 -12.04 2.97 5.08
CA SER A 124 -11.74 2.48 6.44
C SER A 124 -10.24 2.45 6.74
N ILE A 125 -9.59 3.61 6.74
CA ILE A 125 -8.13 3.72 6.58
C ILE A 125 -7.35 3.38 7.85
N ILE A 126 -6.22 2.68 7.68
CA ILE A 126 -5.12 2.56 8.66
C ILE A 126 -3.94 3.40 8.17
N HIS A 127 -3.50 4.37 8.97
CA HIS A 127 -2.46 5.31 8.55
C HIS A 127 -1.20 5.15 9.39
N VAL A 128 -0.05 4.89 8.76
CA VAL A 128 1.19 4.54 9.48
C VAL A 128 2.32 5.49 9.11
N THR A 129 2.96 6.06 10.13
CA THR A 129 4.17 6.88 10.00
C THR A 129 5.27 6.38 10.93
N GLY A 130 6.44 7.01 10.84
CA GLY A 130 7.61 6.73 11.66
C GLY A 130 8.92 6.90 10.89
N THR A 131 10.05 6.70 11.56
CA THR A 131 11.37 6.77 10.91
C THR A 131 11.77 5.39 10.38
N LYS A 132 11.70 4.36 11.24
CA LYS A 132 12.02 2.97 10.88
C LYS A 132 10.81 2.05 11.13
N GLY A 133 10.62 1.04 10.28
CA GLY A 133 9.60 0.02 10.48
C GLY A 133 8.22 0.30 9.89
N LYS A 134 8.01 1.44 9.21
CA LYS A 134 6.73 1.79 8.54
C LYS A 134 6.26 0.70 7.58
N GLY A 135 7.02 0.45 6.50
CA GLY A 135 6.69 -0.56 5.50
C GLY A 135 6.51 -1.97 6.09
N SER A 136 7.34 -2.38 7.05
CA SER A 136 7.18 -3.67 7.74
C SER A 136 5.87 -3.75 8.54
N THR A 137 5.55 -2.69 9.30
CA THR A 137 4.29 -2.60 10.06
C THR A 137 3.09 -2.63 9.12
N CYS A 138 3.12 -1.88 8.01
CA CYS A 138 2.06 -1.90 7.02
C CYS A 138 1.89 -3.29 6.37
N ALA A 139 2.99 -3.96 6.03
CA ALA A 139 2.97 -5.30 5.44
C ALA A 139 2.43 -6.36 6.41
N PHE A 140 2.82 -6.31 7.69
CA PHE A 140 2.27 -7.19 8.70
C PHE A 140 0.77 -6.92 8.94
N THR A 141 0.38 -5.65 9.01
CA THR A 141 -1.04 -5.25 9.19
C THR A 141 -1.89 -5.73 8.03
N GLU A 142 -1.44 -5.53 6.79
CA GLU A 142 -2.10 -6.02 5.58
C GLU A 142 -2.25 -7.55 5.62
N ARG A 143 -1.16 -8.26 5.94
CA ARG A 143 -1.18 -9.72 6.02
C ARG A 143 -2.21 -10.19 7.03
N LEU A 144 -2.20 -9.65 8.24
CA LEU A 144 -3.15 -10.01 9.29
C LEU A 144 -4.60 -9.83 8.84
N LEU A 145 -4.95 -8.65 8.31
CA LEU A 145 -6.31 -8.36 7.87
C LEU A 145 -6.74 -9.23 6.68
N ARG A 146 -5.83 -9.51 5.74
CA ARG A 146 -6.14 -10.39 4.61
C ARG A 146 -6.35 -11.84 5.03
N GLU A 147 -5.57 -12.35 6.00
CA GLU A 147 -5.80 -13.70 6.53
C GLU A 147 -7.14 -13.80 7.29
N HIS A 148 -7.68 -12.67 7.78
CA HIS A 148 -9.03 -12.58 8.34
C HIS A 148 -10.12 -12.39 7.26
N GLY A 149 -9.78 -12.50 5.97
CA GLY A 149 -10.74 -12.49 4.86
C GLY A 149 -11.13 -11.12 4.34
N PHE A 150 -10.49 -10.03 4.80
CA PHE A 150 -10.75 -8.68 4.28
C PHE A 150 -10.04 -8.43 2.95
N ARG A 151 -10.68 -7.68 2.06
CA ARG A 151 -10.03 -7.17 0.85
C ARG A 151 -9.13 -5.99 1.19
N THR A 152 -7.84 -6.12 0.93
CA THR A 152 -6.84 -5.14 1.40
C THR A 152 -6.28 -4.30 0.26
N GLY A 153 -6.17 -3.00 0.49
CA GLY A 153 -5.35 -2.09 -0.30
C GLY A 153 -4.14 -1.66 0.51
N LEU A 154 -2.92 -1.80 -0.02
CA LEU A 154 -1.69 -1.40 0.66
C LEU A 154 -0.89 -0.43 -0.21
N TYR A 155 -0.64 0.77 0.31
CA TYR A 155 0.19 1.80 -0.31
C TYR A 155 1.49 1.97 0.46
N THR A 156 2.64 1.69 -0.17
CA THR A 156 3.97 1.73 0.46
C THR A 156 5.02 2.42 -0.40
N SER A 157 6.10 2.89 0.24
CA SER A 157 7.22 3.54 -0.45
C SER A 157 8.58 3.34 0.23
N PRO A 158 9.70 3.30 -0.51
CA PRO A 158 9.81 3.18 -1.98
C PRO A 158 9.47 1.76 -2.49
N HIS A 159 9.56 1.53 -3.81
CA HIS A 159 9.60 0.17 -4.37
C HIS A 159 11.04 -0.32 -4.50
N LEU A 160 11.22 -1.64 -4.61
CA LEU A 160 12.53 -2.26 -4.82
C LEU A 160 12.79 -2.59 -6.29
N VAL A 161 11.84 -3.24 -6.97
CA VAL A 161 12.02 -3.70 -8.37
C VAL A 161 11.03 -3.03 -9.31
N SER A 162 9.77 -2.90 -8.91
CA SER A 162 8.70 -2.38 -9.76
C SER A 162 7.80 -1.38 -9.04
N VAL A 163 7.40 -0.31 -9.74
CA VAL A 163 6.46 0.69 -9.19
C VAL A 163 5.14 0.07 -8.73
N THR A 164 4.72 -1.04 -9.36
CA THR A 164 3.49 -1.74 -8.97
C THR A 164 3.57 -2.31 -7.57
N GLU A 165 4.76 -2.46 -6.97
CA GLU A 165 4.92 -2.84 -5.57
C GLU A 165 4.39 -1.78 -4.60
N ARG A 166 4.32 -0.52 -5.03
CA ARG A 166 3.82 0.59 -4.21
C ARG A 166 2.32 0.49 -3.98
N ILE A 167 1.56 -0.14 -4.87
CA ILE A 167 0.12 -0.34 -4.75
C ILE A 167 -0.17 -1.83 -4.83
N ARG A 168 -0.54 -2.43 -3.70
CA ARG A 168 -0.89 -3.85 -3.62
C ARG A 168 -2.36 -4.01 -3.31
N LEU A 169 -2.96 -4.99 -3.98
CA LEU A 169 -4.33 -5.44 -3.74
C LEU A 169 -4.24 -6.89 -3.29
N ASP A 170 -4.85 -7.20 -2.14
CA ASP A 170 -4.88 -8.55 -1.57
C ASP A 170 -3.48 -9.19 -1.49
N GLY A 171 -2.50 -8.42 -0.99
CA GLY A 171 -1.11 -8.82 -0.81
C GLY A 171 -0.26 -8.87 -2.10
N LYS A 172 -0.84 -8.59 -3.27
CA LYS A 172 -0.15 -8.70 -4.56
C LYS A 172 0.06 -7.34 -5.22
N PRO A 173 1.26 -7.03 -5.76
CA PRO A 173 1.45 -5.88 -6.65
C PRO A 173 0.44 -5.87 -7.78
N MET A 174 -0.01 -4.68 -8.18
CA MET A 174 -0.95 -4.56 -9.29
C MET A 174 -0.41 -5.19 -10.59
N HIS A 175 -1.28 -5.91 -11.30
CA HIS A 175 -0.95 -6.39 -12.64
C HIS A 175 -0.71 -5.20 -13.58
N LYS A 176 0.34 -5.27 -14.41
CA LYS A 176 0.78 -4.16 -15.28
C LYS A 176 -0.33 -3.57 -16.15
N LYS A 177 -1.20 -4.42 -16.72
CA LYS A 177 -2.38 -3.98 -17.50
C LYS A 177 -3.34 -3.12 -16.66
N HIS A 178 -3.63 -3.55 -15.44
CA HIS A 178 -4.56 -2.85 -14.54
C HIS A 178 -3.93 -1.55 -14.06
N TYR A 179 -2.64 -1.58 -13.72
CA TYR A 179 -1.88 -0.39 -13.38
C TYR A 179 -1.91 0.66 -14.51
N ALA A 180 -1.61 0.25 -15.75
CA ALA A 180 -1.61 1.16 -16.91
C ALA A 180 -3.01 1.76 -17.15
N ARG A 181 -4.08 0.98 -17.00
CA ARG A 181 -5.46 1.46 -17.12
C ARG A 181 -5.74 2.59 -16.12
N HIS A 182 -5.53 2.30 -14.83
CA HIS A 182 -5.75 3.26 -13.74
C HIS A 182 -4.85 4.50 -13.88
N PHE A 183 -3.59 4.30 -14.26
CA PHE A 183 -2.63 5.37 -14.51
C PHE A 183 -3.13 6.33 -15.59
N TRP A 184 -3.48 5.83 -16.77
CA TRP A 184 -3.90 6.69 -17.89
C TRP A 184 -5.23 7.36 -17.64
N GLN A 185 -6.16 6.69 -16.96
CA GLN A 185 -7.40 7.30 -16.50
C GLN A 185 -7.13 8.53 -15.63
N LEU A 186 -6.30 8.37 -14.59
CA LEU A 186 -5.94 9.49 -13.71
C LEU A 186 -5.14 10.56 -14.45
N TYR A 187 -4.07 10.16 -15.14
CA TYR A 187 -3.16 11.07 -15.83
C TYR A 187 -3.92 11.98 -16.81
N ASN A 188 -4.80 11.41 -17.63
CA ASN A 188 -5.59 12.18 -18.60
C ASN A 188 -6.62 13.10 -17.91
N ALA A 189 -7.24 12.64 -16.82
CA ALA A 189 -8.16 13.46 -16.04
C ALA A 189 -7.47 14.69 -15.43
N LEU A 190 -6.26 14.52 -14.88
CA LEU A 190 -5.47 15.63 -14.35
C LEU A 190 -4.94 16.55 -15.46
N HIS A 191 -4.44 15.96 -16.54
CA HIS A 191 -3.82 16.70 -17.65
C HIS A 191 -4.82 17.55 -18.43
N SER A 192 -6.04 17.05 -18.66
CA SER A 192 -7.09 17.80 -19.37
C SER A 192 -7.59 19.03 -18.60
N GLN A 193 -7.37 19.08 -17.30
CA GLN A 193 -7.80 20.16 -16.40
C GLN A 193 -6.63 21.03 -15.91
N ARG A 194 -5.44 20.91 -16.51
CA ARG A 194 -4.27 21.71 -16.10
C ARG A 194 -4.42 23.18 -16.52
N GLU A 195 -4.05 24.09 -15.64
CA GLU A 195 -4.06 25.53 -15.88
C GLU A 195 -2.77 26.01 -16.55
N SER A 196 -1.68 25.26 -16.40
CA SER A 196 -0.37 25.54 -17.00
C SER A 196 0.40 24.25 -17.29
N ALA A 197 1.53 24.34 -17.98
CA ALA A 197 2.37 23.19 -18.27
C ALA A 197 2.90 22.48 -17.01
N ASP A 198 3.15 23.24 -15.94
CA ASP A 198 3.71 22.76 -14.67
C ASP A 198 2.64 22.38 -13.63
N ASP A 199 1.35 22.52 -13.97
CA ASP A 199 0.22 22.24 -13.07
C ASP A 199 -0.17 20.75 -13.05
N MET A 200 0.85 19.91 -12.81
CA MET A 200 0.74 18.47 -12.62
C MET A 200 1.35 18.08 -11.27
N PRO A 201 0.81 17.06 -10.58
CA PRO A 201 1.37 16.64 -9.31
C PRO A 201 2.76 16.03 -9.49
N ALA A 202 3.68 16.36 -8.59
CA ALA A 202 4.95 15.67 -8.48
C ALA A 202 4.74 14.16 -8.20
N TYR A 203 5.74 13.35 -8.59
CA TYR A 203 5.71 11.89 -8.56
C TYR A 203 4.99 11.28 -7.34
N PHE A 204 5.38 11.66 -6.12
CA PHE A 204 4.83 11.06 -4.90
C PHE A 204 3.36 11.44 -4.67
N LYS A 205 2.99 12.69 -5.00
CA LYS A 205 1.62 13.19 -4.93
C LYS A 205 0.73 12.48 -5.96
N PHE A 206 1.22 12.32 -7.18
CA PHE A 206 0.52 11.55 -8.22
C PHE A 206 0.27 10.10 -7.77
N MET A 207 1.30 9.41 -7.27
CA MET A 207 1.19 8.03 -6.78
C MET A 207 0.18 7.89 -5.63
N THR A 208 0.10 8.89 -4.76
CA THR A 208 -0.86 8.89 -3.65
C THR A 208 -2.30 9.03 -4.16
N VAL A 209 -2.56 9.95 -5.09
CA VAL A 209 -3.89 10.10 -5.72
C VAL A 209 -4.25 8.82 -6.48
N LEU A 210 -3.31 8.22 -7.22
CA LEU A 210 -3.50 6.96 -7.93
C LEU A 210 -3.88 5.82 -6.98
N ALA A 211 -3.15 5.67 -5.86
CA ALA A 211 -3.44 4.63 -4.88
C ALA A 211 -4.85 4.77 -4.29
N LEU A 212 -5.25 5.99 -3.92
CA LEU A 212 -6.58 6.27 -3.38
C LEU A 212 -7.69 5.98 -4.41
N GLN A 213 -7.51 6.39 -5.67
CA GLN A 213 -8.45 6.07 -6.75
C GLN A 213 -8.58 4.55 -6.94
N VAL A 214 -7.46 3.84 -7.01
CA VAL A 214 -7.44 2.38 -7.16
C VAL A 214 -8.19 1.72 -6.00
N PHE A 215 -7.95 2.12 -4.75
CA PHE A 215 -8.62 1.52 -3.60
C PHE A 215 -10.13 1.77 -3.59
N LEU A 216 -10.58 2.94 -4.03
CA LEU A 216 -12.01 3.24 -4.19
C LEU A 216 -12.66 2.40 -5.29
N GLU A 217 -12.05 2.37 -6.48
CA GLU A 217 -12.58 1.64 -7.64
C GLU A 217 -12.59 0.12 -7.43
N GLU A 218 -11.52 -0.40 -6.82
CA GLU A 218 -11.39 -1.83 -6.53
C GLU A 218 -12.17 -2.23 -5.27
N ARG A 219 -12.79 -1.28 -4.55
CA ARG A 219 -13.67 -1.49 -3.38
C ARG A 219 -13.01 -2.34 -2.30
N VAL A 220 -11.82 -1.93 -1.84
CA VAL A 220 -11.15 -2.59 -0.72
C VAL A 220 -11.93 -2.37 0.57
N ASP A 221 -11.88 -3.34 1.48
CA ASP A 221 -12.48 -3.22 2.81
C ASP A 221 -11.67 -2.29 3.71
N VAL A 222 -10.35 -2.29 3.52
CA VAL A 222 -9.37 -1.52 4.28
C VAL A 222 -8.26 -1.03 3.36
N ALA A 223 -7.91 0.26 3.48
CA ALA A 223 -6.70 0.81 2.91
C ALA A 223 -5.64 1.08 3.99
N ILE A 224 -4.48 0.46 3.87
CA ILE A 224 -3.30 0.67 4.71
C ILE A 224 -2.35 1.62 3.98
N LEU A 225 -2.16 2.81 4.54
CA LEU A 225 -1.36 3.87 3.94
C LEU A 225 -0.07 4.09 4.72
N GLU A 226 1.07 3.91 4.07
CA GLU A 226 2.36 4.36 4.57
C GLU A 226 2.58 5.84 4.22
N VAL A 227 2.93 6.63 5.24
CA VAL A 227 3.37 8.02 5.06
C VAL A 227 4.73 8.06 4.35
N GLY A 228 4.87 8.97 3.38
CA GLY A 228 6.15 9.21 2.71
C GLY A 228 7.17 9.86 3.64
N ILE A 229 7.00 11.16 3.91
CA ILE A 229 7.91 11.93 4.77
C ILE A 229 7.12 12.74 5.79
N GLY A 230 7.52 12.66 7.07
CA GLY A 230 6.87 13.39 8.15
C GLY A 230 5.49 12.82 8.49
N GLY A 231 4.44 13.57 8.21
CA GLY A 231 3.05 13.19 8.55
C GLY A 231 2.09 14.35 8.35
N GLU A 232 2.28 15.45 9.10
CA GLU A 232 1.36 16.61 9.16
C GLU A 232 1.07 17.17 7.76
N PHE A 233 2.11 17.31 6.94
CA PHE A 233 2.04 17.89 5.60
C PHE A 233 2.33 16.88 4.48
N ASP A 234 2.32 15.58 4.79
CA ASP A 234 2.46 14.54 3.77
C ASP A 234 1.18 14.47 2.93
N CYS A 235 1.29 14.19 1.63
CA CYS A 235 0.10 14.10 0.77
C CYS A 235 -0.85 12.97 1.18
N THR A 236 -0.39 11.93 1.88
CA THR A 236 -1.28 10.91 2.45
C THR A 236 -2.12 11.45 3.61
N ASN A 237 -1.80 12.61 4.20
CA ASN A 237 -2.55 13.17 5.34
C ASN A 237 -3.80 13.99 4.94
N VAL A 238 -4.21 13.92 3.67
CA VAL A 238 -5.55 14.36 3.21
C VAL A 238 -6.68 13.54 3.83
N ILE A 239 -6.37 12.38 4.41
CA ILE A 239 -7.32 11.53 5.12
C ILE A 239 -7.81 12.22 6.38
N ARG A 240 -9.12 12.48 6.44
CA ARG A 240 -9.75 13.19 7.57
C ARG A 240 -10.13 12.27 8.73
N ARG A 241 -10.56 11.05 8.44
CA ARG A 241 -11.10 10.10 9.44
C ARG A 241 -10.46 8.71 9.31
N PRO A 242 -9.15 8.56 9.61
CA PRO A 242 -8.56 7.23 9.74
C PRO A 242 -9.23 6.48 10.90
N VAL A 243 -9.38 5.16 10.78
CA VAL A 243 -9.89 4.31 11.86
C VAL A 243 -8.84 4.22 12.97
N VAL A 244 -7.59 4.06 12.58
CA VAL A 244 -6.46 3.92 13.50
C VAL A 244 -5.16 4.43 12.86
N CYS A 245 -4.33 5.11 13.66
CA CYS A 245 -3.02 5.59 13.27
C CYS A 245 -1.91 4.87 14.05
N GLY A 246 -0.85 4.49 13.35
CA GLY A 246 0.34 3.88 13.92
C GLY A 246 1.57 4.76 13.78
N ILE A 247 2.33 4.91 14.86
CA ILE A 247 3.64 5.60 14.87
C ILE A 247 4.71 4.57 15.20
N THR A 248 5.51 4.18 14.21
CA THR A 248 6.64 3.27 14.41
C THR A 248 7.80 4.01 15.09
N THR A 249 8.95 3.33 15.29
CA THR A 249 10.12 3.93 15.94
C THR A 249 10.52 5.26 15.29
N LEU A 250 10.65 6.29 16.13
CA LEU A 250 11.14 7.60 15.75
C LEU A 250 12.63 7.70 16.00
N ASP A 251 13.31 8.31 15.05
CA ASP A 251 14.75 8.55 15.07
C ASP A 251 15.05 9.78 14.20
N ILE A 252 16.24 10.36 14.35
CA ILE A 252 16.70 11.51 13.57
C ILE A 252 16.77 11.11 12.09
N ASP A 253 15.92 11.75 11.29
CA ASP A 253 15.84 11.52 9.85
C ASP A 253 15.23 12.74 9.16
N HIS A 254 15.62 12.97 7.91
CA HIS A 254 15.15 14.09 7.08
C HIS A 254 15.20 15.46 7.80
N THR A 255 16.28 15.75 8.51
CA THR A 255 16.41 16.94 9.37
C THR A 255 16.23 18.27 8.63
N SER A 256 16.56 18.31 7.34
CA SER A 256 16.34 19.47 6.47
C SER A 256 14.87 19.79 6.21
N LEU A 257 13.96 18.83 6.42
CA LEU A 257 12.52 18.98 6.21
C LEU A 257 11.72 18.94 7.53
N LEU A 258 12.16 18.14 8.50
CA LEU A 258 11.42 17.85 9.73
C LEU A 258 12.00 18.56 10.97
N GLY A 259 13.07 19.32 10.78
CA GLY A 259 13.83 19.97 11.85
C GLY A 259 14.92 19.07 12.45
N ASN A 260 15.77 19.67 13.28
CA ASN A 260 17.00 19.05 13.77
C ASN A 260 16.84 18.32 15.12
N THR A 261 15.62 18.21 15.66
CA THR A 261 15.38 17.59 16.97
C THR A 261 14.37 16.44 16.88
N LEU A 262 14.47 15.47 17.78
CA LEU A 262 13.49 14.38 17.85
C LEU A 262 12.08 14.92 18.14
N ALA A 263 11.97 15.97 18.95
CA ALA A 263 10.71 16.65 19.21
C ALA A 263 10.07 17.24 17.93
N SER A 264 10.84 17.91 17.06
CA SER A 264 10.30 18.46 15.80
C SER A 264 9.88 17.36 14.83
N ILE A 265 10.68 16.28 14.75
CA ILE A 265 10.37 15.10 13.94
C ILE A 265 9.10 14.42 14.45
N ALA A 266 8.97 14.25 15.76
CA ALA A 266 7.79 13.67 16.41
C ALA A 266 6.54 14.53 16.16
N TRP A 267 6.65 15.85 16.21
CA TRP A 267 5.54 16.76 15.92
C TRP A 267 5.01 16.54 14.49
N HIS A 268 5.92 16.53 13.50
CA HIS A 268 5.55 16.26 12.12
C HIS A 268 4.91 14.88 11.94
N LYS A 269 5.43 13.84 12.59
CA LYS A 269 4.93 12.47 12.42
C LYS A 269 3.58 12.27 13.14
N ALA A 270 3.44 12.75 14.36
CA ALA A 270 2.17 12.82 15.08
C ALA A 270 1.12 13.73 14.36
N GLY A 271 1.55 14.37 13.28
CA GLY A 271 0.75 14.95 12.20
C GLY A 271 -0.49 14.18 11.75
N ILE A 272 -0.37 12.85 11.72
CA ILE A 272 -1.43 11.96 11.21
C ILE A 272 -2.54 11.69 12.24
N ILE A 273 -2.36 12.09 13.50
CA ILE A 273 -3.36 11.88 14.54
C ILE A 273 -4.59 12.75 14.22
N LYS A 274 -5.75 12.10 14.12
CA LYS A 274 -7.05 12.77 13.88
C LYS A 274 -8.04 12.42 14.99
N PRO A 275 -8.96 13.34 15.35
CA PRO A 275 -9.96 13.08 16.37
C PRO A 275 -10.79 11.82 16.07
N GLY A 276 -11.03 11.01 17.09
CA GLY A 276 -11.82 9.78 17.00
C GLY A 276 -11.07 8.54 16.50
N ALA A 277 -9.84 8.69 15.99
CA ALA A 277 -8.99 7.57 15.58
C ALA A 277 -8.33 6.88 16.79
N GLY A 278 -8.14 5.57 16.73
CA GLY A 278 -7.25 4.86 17.67
C GLY A 278 -5.79 5.22 17.38
N ILE A 279 -4.96 5.42 18.41
CA ILE A 279 -3.56 5.81 18.23
C ILE A 279 -2.65 4.82 18.95
N PHE A 280 -1.70 4.23 18.22
CA PHE A 280 -0.74 3.28 18.76
C PHE A 280 0.70 3.67 18.41
N THR A 281 1.61 3.49 19.37
CA THR A 281 3.05 3.66 19.18
C THR A 281 3.82 2.47 19.74
N VAL A 282 5.07 2.33 19.35
CA VAL A 282 5.98 1.29 19.85
C VAL A 282 6.54 1.65 21.23
N PRO A 283 6.94 0.66 22.06
CA PRO A 283 7.67 0.94 23.29
C PRO A 283 9.09 1.47 23.00
N GLY A 284 9.69 2.14 23.98
CA GLY A 284 11.08 2.60 23.88
C GLY A 284 11.30 3.78 22.92
N GLN A 285 10.28 4.59 22.66
CA GLN A 285 10.47 5.90 22.02
C GLN A 285 11.36 6.79 22.91
N ASP A 286 12.13 7.67 22.28
CA ASP A 286 12.85 8.72 22.99
C ASP A 286 11.88 9.57 23.84
N PRO A 287 12.25 9.98 25.07
CA PRO A 287 11.36 10.72 25.96
C PRO A 287 10.79 12.01 25.36
N ASP A 288 11.59 12.78 24.61
CA ASP A 288 11.11 14.01 23.98
C ASP A 288 10.14 13.71 22.84
N ALA A 289 10.43 12.66 22.06
CA ALA A 289 9.54 12.20 21.02
C ALA A 289 8.20 11.70 21.60
N MET A 290 8.24 10.91 22.68
CA MET A 290 7.05 10.40 23.34
C MET A 290 6.19 11.53 23.89
N ARG A 291 6.80 12.50 24.59
CA ARG A 291 6.10 13.67 25.13
C ARG A 291 5.34 14.43 24.04
N VAL A 292 5.95 14.64 22.88
CA VAL A 292 5.29 15.33 21.75
C VAL A 292 4.15 14.49 21.17
N ILE A 293 4.30 13.16 21.05
CA ILE A 293 3.21 12.29 20.59
C ILE A 293 2.03 12.36 21.57
N GLU A 294 2.29 12.34 22.88
CA GLU A 294 1.26 12.46 23.93
C GLU A 294 0.54 13.82 23.89
N GLU A 295 1.29 14.91 23.75
CA GLU A 295 0.74 16.27 23.61
C GLU A 295 -0.19 16.36 22.40
N ARG A 296 0.28 15.88 21.24
CA ARG A 296 -0.51 15.83 19.99
C ARG A 296 -1.75 14.95 20.12
N ALA A 297 -1.64 13.80 20.79
CA ALA A 297 -2.79 12.93 21.06
C ALA A 297 -3.82 13.65 21.95
N ARG A 298 -3.36 14.36 22.98
CA ARG A 298 -4.20 15.16 23.89
C ARG A 298 -4.92 16.30 23.15
N GLU A 299 -4.21 17.04 22.29
CA GLU A 299 -4.78 18.10 21.45
C GLU A 299 -5.90 17.59 20.52
N LYS A 300 -5.81 16.34 20.07
CA LYS A 300 -6.82 15.70 19.21
C LYS A 300 -7.86 14.90 19.99
N HIS A 301 -7.80 14.94 21.33
CA HIS A 301 -8.67 14.17 22.23
C HIS A 301 -8.63 12.66 21.96
N CYS A 302 -7.45 12.13 21.66
CA CYS A 302 -7.22 10.71 21.42
C CYS A 302 -6.40 10.08 22.54
N LEU A 303 -6.75 8.85 22.92
CA LEU A 303 -5.95 8.05 23.84
C LEU A 303 -4.78 7.39 23.08
N LEU A 304 -3.56 7.80 23.39
CA LEU A 304 -2.35 7.12 22.94
C LEU A 304 -2.18 5.79 23.70
N ARG A 305 -1.93 4.70 22.97
CA ARG A 305 -1.56 3.40 23.54
C ARG A 305 -0.17 2.99 23.10
N VAL A 306 0.63 2.52 24.05
CA VAL A 306 1.94 1.92 23.78
C VAL A 306 1.72 0.42 23.61
N CYS A 307 2.25 -0.16 22.53
CA CYS A 307 2.10 -1.58 22.26
C CYS A 307 2.89 -2.41 23.28
N PRO A 308 2.33 -3.52 23.79
CA PRO A 308 3.07 -4.42 24.66
C PRO A 308 4.18 -5.14 23.86
N PRO A 309 5.22 -5.65 24.53
CA PRO A 309 6.14 -6.63 23.96
C PRO A 309 5.38 -7.77 23.27
N ILE A 310 5.89 -8.25 22.13
CA ILE A 310 5.19 -9.28 21.38
C ILE A 310 5.07 -10.59 22.18
N GLN A 311 5.97 -10.83 23.13
CA GLN A 311 5.97 -12.03 23.96
C GLN A 311 4.80 -12.06 24.95
N ASP A 312 4.20 -10.90 25.25
CA ASP A 312 3.16 -10.76 26.26
C ASP A 312 1.77 -11.13 25.71
N TYR A 313 1.66 -11.34 24.39
CA TYR A 313 0.43 -11.85 23.79
C TYR A 313 0.27 -13.35 24.08
N GLY A 314 -0.99 -13.79 24.22
CA GLY A 314 -1.35 -15.18 24.51
C GLY A 314 -1.15 -16.14 23.33
N TRP A 315 0.09 -16.47 22.99
CA TRP A 315 0.43 -17.33 21.84
C TRP A 315 0.10 -18.81 22.02
N CYS A 316 -0.42 -19.23 23.18
CA CYS A 316 -0.73 -20.64 23.46
C CYS A 316 0.44 -21.59 23.15
N ASN A 317 1.67 -21.21 23.52
CA ASN A 317 2.92 -21.93 23.23
C ASN A 317 3.25 -22.13 21.74
N ARG A 318 2.64 -21.37 20.82
CA ARG A 318 3.02 -21.39 19.41
C ARG A 318 4.22 -20.49 19.14
N PRO A 319 5.25 -20.96 18.42
CA PRO A 319 6.39 -20.12 18.08
C PRO A 319 5.99 -19.05 17.07
N ILE A 320 6.52 -17.83 17.25
CA ILE A 320 6.27 -16.69 16.37
C ILE A 320 7.27 -16.74 15.21
N HIS A 321 6.77 -16.86 13.98
CA HIS A 321 7.58 -16.84 12.77
C HIS A 321 7.15 -15.69 11.86
N LEU A 322 7.92 -14.59 11.85
CA LEU A 322 7.58 -13.39 11.06
C LEU A 322 8.05 -13.45 9.60
N GLY A 323 8.85 -14.45 9.21
CA GLY A 323 9.46 -14.53 7.87
C GLY A 323 10.52 -13.45 7.56
N LEU A 324 10.68 -12.47 8.45
CA LEU A 324 11.73 -11.44 8.43
C LEU A 324 12.60 -11.59 9.68
N SER A 325 13.91 -11.55 9.51
CA SER A 325 14.86 -11.59 10.61
C SER A 325 15.00 -10.23 11.30
N GLY A 326 15.40 -10.26 12.57
CA GLY A 326 15.73 -9.08 13.36
C GLY A 326 14.73 -8.81 14.49
N GLN A 327 15.26 -8.52 15.68
CA GLN A 327 14.46 -8.26 16.89
C GLN A 327 13.51 -7.06 16.72
N VAL A 328 13.92 -6.05 15.95
CA VAL A 328 13.09 -4.88 15.63
C VAL A 328 11.80 -5.24 14.89
N GLN A 329 11.75 -6.38 14.19
CA GLN A 329 10.53 -6.83 13.51
C GLN A 329 9.47 -7.33 14.48
N LEU A 330 9.85 -7.80 15.67
CA LEU A 330 8.91 -8.15 16.73
C LEU A 330 8.15 -6.92 17.23
N VAL A 331 8.84 -5.77 17.32
CA VAL A 331 8.24 -4.49 17.69
C VAL A 331 7.26 -4.02 16.61
N ASN A 332 7.67 -4.07 15.33
CA ASN A 332 6.79 -3.73 14.20
C ASN A 332 5.57 -4.66 14.12
N ALA A 333 5.76 -5.95 14.38
CA ALA A 333 4.68 -6.94 14.38
C ALA A 333 3.71 -6.72 15.56
N SER A 334 4.19 -6.34 16.75
CA SER A 334 3.31 -5.97 17.87
C SER A 334 2.43 -4.76 17.52
N LEU A 335 3.03 -3.71 16.93
CA LEU A 335 2.25 -2.56 16.47
C LEU A 335 1.23 -2.96 15.39
N ALA A 336 1.64 -3.76 14.40
CA ALA A 336 0.73 -4.25 13.36
C ALA A 336 -0.45 -5.05 13.93
N LEU A 337 -0.22 -5.90 14.94
CA LEU A 337 -1.25 -6.65 15.64
C LEU A 337 -2.28 -5.70 16.28
N GLN A 338 -1.81 -4.69 17.02
CA GLN A 338 -2.70 -3.71 17.67
C GLN A 338 -3.50 -2.90 16.65
N LEU A 339 -2.88 -2.49 15.54
CA LEU A 339 -3.57 -1.76 14.46
C LEU A 339 -4.66 -2.62 13.82
N ALA A 340 -4.34 -3.86 13.45
CA ALA A 340 -5.28 -4.79 12.84
C ALA A 340 -6.44 -5.11 13.79
N GLN A 341 -6.14 -5.44 15.06
CA GLN A 341 -7.15 -5.77 16.06
C GLN A 341 -8.10 -4.59 16.30
N TYR A 342 -7.56 -3.40 16.56
CA TYR A 342 -8.39 -2.21 16.79
C TYR A 342 -9.30 -1.90 15.60
N TRP A 343 -8.77 -2.06 14.37
CA TRP A 343 -9.56 -1.86 13.16
C TRP A 343 -10.71 -2.86 13.06
N MET A 344 -10.46 -4.15 13.32
CA MET A 344 -11.48 -5.20 13.30
C MET A 344 -12.56 -4.96 14.36
N ASP A 345 -12.17 -4.63 15.60
CA ASP A 345 -13.08 -4.35 16.70
C ASP A 345 -14.00 -3.16 16.38
N ARG A 346 -13.43 -2.08 15.82
CA ARG A 346 -14.21 -0.93 15.37
C ARG A 346 -15.22 -1.29 14.30
N ARG A 347 -14.82 -2.08 13.30
CA ARG A 347 -15.71 -2.50 12.21
C ARG A 347 -16.87 -3.36 12.70
N GLN A 348 -16.62 -4.28 13.64
CA GLN A 348 -17.66 -5.11 14.25
C GLN A 348 -18.66 -4.26 15.06
N ASN A 349 -18.16 -3.28 15.82
CA ASN A 349 -19.03 -2.39 16.60
C ASN A 349 -19.92 -1.50 15.70
N TYR A 350 -19.43 -1.02 14.56
CA TYR A 350 -20.29 -0.34 13.57
C TYR A 350 -21.38 -1.26 13.00
N GLY A 351 -21.07 -2.54 12.78
CA GLY A 351 -22.06 -3.54 12.35
C GLY A 351 -23.13 -3.80 13.41
N ALA A 352 -22.75 -3.77 14.70
CA ALA A 352 -23.68 -3.96 15.82
C ALA A 352 -24.54 -2.71 16.10
N GLU A 353 -23.96 -1.50 16.05
CA GLU A 353 -24.67 -0.24 16.27
C GLU A 353 -25.64 0.07 15.13
N SER A 354 -25.31 -0.26 13.87
CA SER A 354 -26.24 -0.09 12.74
C SER A 354 -27.44 -1.03 12.76
N MET A 355 -27.41 -2.11 13.57
CA MET A 355 -28.56 -2.99 13.82
C MET A 355 -29.35 -2.59 15.08
N GLN A 356 -28.88 -1.65 15.89
CA GLN A 356 -29.57 -1.21 17.10
C GLN A 356 -30.13 0.22 16.93
N SER A 357 -31.44 0.30 16.69
CA SER A 357 -32.20 1.55 16.87
C SER A 357 -32.12 2.03 18.33
N PRO A 358 -32.23 3.35 18.60
CA PRO A 358 -31.68 3.95 19.81
C PRO A 358 -32.58 3.70 21.02
N SER A 359 -32.06 2.96 21.99
CA SER A 359 -32.59 2.93 23.35
C SER A 359 -31.45 2.98 24.36
N VAL A 360 -31.18 4.20 24.85
CA VAL A 360 -30.72 4.59 26.19
C VAL A 360 -29.45 3.92 26.76
N ALA A 361 -28.43 4.77 26.98
CA ALA A 361 -27.13 4.54 27.64
C ALA A 361 -27.23 4.23 29.16
N PRO A 362 -26.11 4.19 29.93
CA PRO A 362 -24.78 3.61 29.71
C PRO A 362 -24.41 2.60 30.83
N GLY A 363 -23.45 1.70 30.58
CA GLY A 363 -22.91 0.85 31.65
C GLY A 363 -21.61 0.15 31.28
N LEU A 364 -20.51 0.66 31.84
CA LEU A 364 -19.25 -0.08 32.00
C LEU A 364 -19.53 -1.50 32.49
N LYS A 365 -19.24 -2.51 31.66
CA LYS A 365 -18.99 -3.86 32.13
C LYS A 365 -17.78 -4.44 31.40
N ASN A 366 -16.78 -4.78 32.20
CA ASN A 366 -15.72 -5.72 31.88
C ASN A 366 -16.32 -6.93 31.17
N ASN A 367 -15.83 -7.24 29.97
CA ASN A 367 -15.97 -8.58 29.42
C ASN A 367 -14.57 -9.14 29.14
N SER A 368 -14.10 -9.90 30.13
CA SER A 368 -13.13 -10.96 29.98
C SER A 368 -13.71 -12.02 29.03
N ASN A 369 -13.48 -11.86 27.72
CA ASN A 369 -13.57 -12.94 26.77
C ASN A 369 -12.29 -12.93 25.94
N GLY A 370 -11.27 -13.60 26.47
CA GLY A 370 -10.11 -14.01 25.71
C GLY A 370 -10.53 -15.01 24.65
N GLN A 371 -10.79 -14.51 23.44
CA GLN A 371 -10.64 -15.33 22.25
C GLN A 371 -9.19 -15.22 21.81
N ASN A 372 -8.48 -16.33 22.02
CA ASN A 372 -7.12 -16.55 21.56
C ASN A 372 -7.05 -16.34 20.03
N LEU A 373 -6.54 -15.18 19.63
CA LEU A 373 -6.18 -14.87 18.26
C LEU A 373 -4.72 -15.28 18.03
N ALA A 374 -4.52 -16.58 17.85
CA ALA A 374 -3.31 -17.15 17.30
C ALA A 374 -3.71 -18.06 16.13
N THR A 375 -3.89 -17.49 14.95
CA THR A 375 -3.84 -18.20 13.66
C THR A 375 -3.35 -17.24 12.60
#